data_AF-A0A561WMI3-F1
#
_entry.id   AF-A0A561WMI3-F1
#
_cell.length_a   1.000
_cell.length_b   1.000
_cell.length_c   1.000
_cell.angle_alpha   90.00
_cell.angle_beta   90.00
_cell.angle_gamma   90.00
#
_symmetry.space_group_name_H-M   'P 1'
#
loop_
_entity.id
_entity.type
_entity.pdbx_description
1 polymer ?
#
loop_
_entity_poly.entity_id
_entity_poly.type
_entity_poly.pdbx_seq_one_letter_code
_entity_poly.pdbx_strand_id
1 'polypeptide(L)'
;MTDYRPTADGGQPDVSWLIGQLVREVPTITAVVLVSADGLQLASSGHLSREHAESVAALAAGFLGITGQLGGLLQLGAPENLSIRYPHGHLAFLRIDDPSGEFVAALLVAAKPQTQIGHLGYAMTTFSQAVGHALTPETRHALHQRTLPAPVR
;
A
#
# COMPACT_ATOMS: atom_id res chain seq x y z
N MET A 1 -19.17 20.33 -8.19
CA MET A 1 -20.01 19.28 -8.80
C MET A 1 -19.27 18.78 -10.03
N THR A 2 -18.43 17.77 -9.86
CA THR A 2 -17.89 16.98 -10.97
C THR A 2 -18.20 15.53 -10.63
N ASP A 3 -19.25 15.06 -11.29
CA ASP A 3 -19.78 13.71 -11.26
C ASP A 3 -18.78 12.81 -12.01
N TYR A 4 -17.94 12.06 -11.27
CA TYR A 4 -17.15 10.98 -11.86
C TYR A 4 -17.91 9.68 -11.67
N ARG A 5 -18.45 9.19 -12.79
CA ARG A 5 -19.19 7.94 -12.92
C ARG A 5 -18.18 6.78 -13.04
N PRO A 6 -18.24 5.74 -12.20
CA PRO A 6 -17.34 4.60 -12.32
C PRO A 6 -17.63 3.89 -13.64
N THR A 7 -16.66 3.81 -14.54
CA THR A 7 -16.72 2.86 -15.65
C THR A 7 -16.54 1.47 -15.06
N ALA A 8 -17.64 0.73 -15.01
CA ALA A 8 -17.69 -0.65 -14.58
C ALA A 8 -16.90 -1.54 -15.55
N ASP A 9 -15.66 -1.84 -15.19
CA ASP A 9 -15.21 -3.23 -15.21
C ASP A 9 -15.55 -3.81 -13.83
N GLY A 10 -16.18 -4.98 -13.80
CA GLY A 10 -17.00 -5.45 -12.69
C GLY A 10 -16.39 -5.39 -11.28
N GLY A 11 -17.09 -4.72 -10.36
CA GLY A 11 -17.29 -5.20 -8.99
C GLY A 11 -16.22 -4.97 -7.93
N GLN A 12 -15.12 -4.27 -8.20
CA GLN A 12 -14.12 -3.96 -7.17
C GLN A 12 -13.75 -2.48 -7.08
N PRO A 13 -13.54 -1.94 -5.86
CA PRO A 13 -13.10 -0.56 -5.69
C PRO A 13 -11.73 -0.37 -6.37
N ASP A 14 -11.64 0.65 -7.22
CA ASP A 14 -10.40 1.02 -7.88
C ASP A 14 -9.36 1.43 -6.82
N VAL A 15 -8.35 0.60 -6.63
CA VAL A 15 -7.25 0.83 -5.69
C VAL A 15 -6.60 2.21 -5.91
N SER A 16 -6.53 2.66 -7.15
CA SER A 16 -5.99 3.98 -7.50
C SER A 16 -6.85 5.11 -6.91
N TRP A 17 -8.18 4.94 -6.96
CA TRP A 17 -9.12 5.86 -6.35
C TRP A 17 -9.00 5.87 -4.82
N LEU A 18 -8.85 4.68 -4.20
CA LEU A 18 -8.64 4.56 -2.75
C LEU A 18 -7.34 5.23 -2.30
N ILE A 19 -6.25 5.08 -3.05
CA ILE A 19 -4.99 5.80 -2.79
C ILE A 19 -5.22 7.30 -2.91
N GLY A 20 -5.98 7.73 -3.92
CA GLY A 20 -6.38 9.13 -4.07
C GLY A 20 -7.18 9.67 -2.88
N GLN A 21 -8.08 8.87 -2.30
CA GLN A 21 -8.80 9.25 -1.08
C GLN A 21 -7.85 9.38 0.11
N LEU A 22 -6.96 8.41 0.31
CA LEU A 22 -5.96 8.44 1.39
C LEU A 22 -5.07 9.70 1.32
N VAL A 23 -4.59 10.06 0.12
CA VAL A 23 -3.77 11.26 -0.08
C VAL A 23 -4.57 12.55 0.16
N ARG A 24 -5.86 12.57 -0.17
CA ARG A 24 -6.74 13.72 0.15
C ARG A 24 -7.00 13.86 1.64
N GLU A 25 -7.20 12.75 2.32
CA GLU A 25 -7.41 12.69 3.77
C GLU A 25 -6.17 13.15 4.55
N VAL A 26 -4.98 12.78 4.06
CA VAL A 26 -3.70 13.16 4.67
C VAL A 26 -2.81 13.89 3.64
N PRO A 27 -2.98 15.21 3.45
CA PRO A 27 -2.26 15.98 2.41
C PRO A 27 -0.73 16.07 2.63
N THR A 28 -0.25 15.66 3.80
CA THR A 28 1.19 15.59 4.10
C THR A 28 1.85 14.30 3.60
N ILE A 29 1.09 13.37 3.04
CA ILE A 29 1.61 12.20 2.32
C ILE A 29 2.36 12.67 1.07
N THR A 30 3.51 12.05 0.84
CA THR A 30 4.42 12.33 -0.29
C THR A 30 4.49 11.17 -1.27
N ALA A 31 4.42 9.93 -0.77
CA ALA A 31 4.36 8.73 -1.59
C ALA A 31 3.49 7.68 -0.92
N VAL A 32 2.80 6.88 -1.75
CA VAL A 32 2.07 5.69 -1.33
C VAL A 32 2.45 4.58 -2.30
N VAL A 33 2.76 3.40 -1.77
CA VAL A 33 2.99 2.18 -2.57
C VAL A 33 2.22 1.04 -1.93
N LEU A 34 1.38 0.39 -2.71
CA LEU A 34 0.72 -0.85 -2.35
C LEU A 34 1.52 -2.01 -2.95
N VAL A 35 1.94 -2.93 -2.09
CA VAL A 35 2.80 -4.07 -2.43
C VAL A 35 2.06 -5.35 -2.07
N SER A 36 2.04 -6.35 -2.93
CA SER A 36 1.45 -7.66 -2.61
C SER A 36 2.34 -8.47 -1.67
N ALA A 37 1.77 -9.53 -1.09
CA ALA A 37 2.49 -10.44 -0.21
C ALA A 37 3.71 -11.13 -0.85
N ASP A 38 3.70 -11.31 -2.17
CA ASP A 38 4.82 -11.83 -2.99
C ASP A 38 5.81 -10.73 -3.43
N GLY A 39 5.61 -9.49 -2.98
CA GLY A 39 6.57 -8.39 -3.17
C GLY A 39 6.40 -7.59 -4.46
N LEU A 40 5.31 -7.79 -5.19
CA LEU A 40 5.05 -7.08 -6.44
C LEU A 40 4.34 -5.74 -6.18
N GLN A 41 4.68 -4.73 -6.97
CA GLN A 41 3.93 -3.48 -6.95
C GLN A 41 2.51 -3.71 -7.49
N LEU A 42 1.51 -3.31 -6.71
CA LEU A 42 0.10 -3.34 -7.11
C LEU A 42 -0.39 -1.96 -7.57
N ALA A 43 -0.02 -0.92 -6.84
CA ALA A 43 -0.39 0.46 -7.14
C ALA A 43 0.54 1.45 -6.43
N SER A 44 0.58 2.70 -6.90
CA SER A 44 1.30 3.78 -6.24
C SER A 44 0.61 5.12 -6.43
N SER A 45 0.94 6.11 -5.60
CA SER A 45 0.49 7.49 -5.85
C SER A 45 1.21 8.10 -7.06
N GLY A 46 0.54 9.01 -7.76
CA GLY A 46 1.04 9.58 -9.03
C GLY A 46 2.29 10.45 -8.93
N HIS A 47 2.80 10.71 -7.72
CA HIS A 47 4.00 11.53 -7.49
C HIS A 47 5.29 10.71 -7.56
N LEU A 48 5.20 9.37 -7.55
CA LEU A 48 6.35 8.46 -7.60
C LEU A 48 6.50 7.94 -9.03
N SER A 49 7.72 7.99 -9.59
CA SER A 49 7.98 7.35 -10.88
C SER A 49 7.78 5.84 -10.76
N ARG A 50 7.42 5.19 -11.87
CA ARG A 50 7.22 3.73 -11.92
C ARG A 50 8.44 2.97 -11.41
N GLU A 51 9.63 3.31 -11.91
CA GLU A 51 10.90 2.67 -11.52
C GLU A 51 11.18 2.79 -10.02
N HIS A 52 10.92 3.96 -9.43
CA HIS A 52 11.06 4.13 -7.99
C HIS A 52 10.01 3.33 -7.22
N ALA A 53 8.77 3.23 -7.72
CA ALA A 53 7.73 2.45 -7.08
C ALA A 53 8.03 0.94 -7.09
N GLU A 54 8.57 0.43 -8.20
CA GLU A 54 9.06 -0.96 -8.30
C GLU A 54 10.22 -1.21 -7.34
N SER A 55 11.18 -0.29 -7.28
CA SER A 55 12.32 -0.37 -6.35
C SER A 55 11.85 -0.35 -4.89
N VAL A 56 10.89 0.50 -4.55
CA VAL A 56 10.28 0.56 -3.20
C VAL A 56 9.55 -0.74 -2.89
N ALA A 57 8.82 -1.32 -3.84
CA ALA A 57 8.12 -2.59 -3.65
C ALA A 57 9.10 -3.75 -3.36
N ALA A 58 10.21 -3.83 -4.11
CA ALA A 58 11.24 -4.83 -3.89
C ALA A 58 11.89 -4.69 -2.50
N LEU A 59 12.24 -3.46 -2.09
CA LEU A 59 12.78 -3.19 -0.75
C LEU A 59 11.77 -3.52 0.35
N ALA A 60 10.49 -3.20 0.13
CA ALA A 60 9.41 -3.51 1.04
C ALA A 60 9.25 -5.02 1.25
N ALA A 61 9.36 -5.83 0.20
CA ALA A 61 9.28 -7.29 0.29
C ALA A 61 10.40 -7.87 1.17
N GLY A 62 11.63 -7.39 1.00
CA GLY A 62 12.75 -7.79 1.85
C GLY A 62 12.54 -7.37 3.32
N PHE A 63 12.07 -6.14 3.53
CA PHE A 63 11.76 -5.62 4.86
C PHE A 63 10.65 -6.41 5.57
N LEU A 64 9.59 -6.75 4.85
CA LEU A 64 8.50 -7.64 5.29
C LEU A 64 9.01 -9.01 5.73
N GLY A 65 9.90 -9.61 4.93
CA GLY A 65 10.52 -10.89 5.28
C GLY A 65 11.34 -10.82 6.57
N ILE A 66 12.10 -9.75 6.76
CA ILE A 66 12.92 -9.55 7.98
C ILE A 66 12.05 -9.35 9.21
N THR A 67 11.07 -8.45 9.13
CA THR A 67 10.19 -8.12 10.26
C THR A 67 9.32 -9.30 10.67
N GLY A 68 8.81 -10.08 9.71
CA GLY A 68 8.09 -11.33 9.98
C GLY A 68 8.95 -12.37 10.69
N GLN A 69 10.20 -12.58 10.25
CA GLN A 69 11.13 -13.50 10.91
C GLN A 69 11.47 -13.05 12.33
N LEU A 70 11.70 -11.75 12.53
CA LEU A 70 11.97 -11.19 13.85
C LEU A 70 10.80 -11.43 14.81
N GLY A 71 9.57 -11.20 14.35
CA GLY A 71 8.36 -11.46 15.12
C GLY A 71 8.19 -12.94 15.49
N GLY A 72 8.52 -13.86 14.57
CA GLY A 72 8.54 -15.30 14.84
C GLY A 72 9.58 -15.70 15.89
N LEU A 73 10.82 -15.25 15.75
CA LEU A 73 11.91 -15.53 16.69
C LEU A 73 11.62 -15.01 18.10
N LEU A 74 10.93 -13.87 18.20
CA LEU A 74 10.59 -13.22 19.47
C LEU A 74 9.19 -13.60 19.99
N GLN A 75 8.46 -14.51 19.34
CA GLN A 75 7.10 -14.91 19.70
C GLN A 75 6.10 -13.74 19.76
N LEU A 76 6.30 -12.72 18.92
CA LEU A 76 5.44 -11.53 18.81
C LEU A 76 4.35 -11.67 17.75
N GLY A 77 4.48 -12.65 16.84
CA GLY A 77 3.59 -12.82 15.69
C GLY A 77 3.96 -11.94 14.51
N ALA A 78 3.02 -11.75 13.58
CA ALA A 78 3.22 -10.93 12.38
C ALA A 78 3.14 -9.43 12.69
N PRO A 79 3.93 -8.57 12.05
CA PRO A 79 3.83 -7.12 12.23
C PRO A 79 2.51 -6.61 11.65
N GLU A 80 1.70 -5.95 12.47
CA GLU A 80 0.45 -5.32 12.04
C GLU A 80 0.70 -3.94 11.43
N ASN A 81 1.52 -3.13 12.10
CA ASN A 81 1.90 -1.80 11.67
C ASN A 81 3.35 -1.49 12.09
N LEU A 82 3.98 -0.54 11.40
CA LEU A 82 5.29 -0.04 11.77
C LEU A 82 5.46 1.41 11.31
N SER A 83 6.16 2.21 12.12
CA SER A 83 6.47 3.60 11.78
C SER A 83 7.93 3.90 12.09
N ILE A 84 8.62 4.49 11.12
CA ILE A 84 10.02 4.92 11.22
C ILE A 84 10.04 6.43 11.01
N ARG A 85 10.61 7.15 11.99
CA ARG A 85 10.78 8.59 11.92
C ARG A 85 12.17 8.95 11.41
N TYR A 86 12.20 9.79 10.39
CA TYR A 86 13.39 10.42 9.83
C TYR A 86 13.40 11.92 10.14
N PRO A 87 14.57 12.60 10.07
CA PRO A 87 14.62 14.05 10.19
C PRO A 87 13.73 14.79 9.17
N HIS A 88 13.53 14.19 8.00
CA HIS A 88 12.79 14.78 6.87
C HIS A 88 11.43 14.15 6.60
N GLY A 89 10.93 13.28 7.49
CA GLY A 89 9.61 12.70 7.32
C GLY A 89 9.41 11.42 8.11
N HIS A 90 8.39 10.68 7.72
CA HIS A 90 8.03 9.40 8.32
C HIS A 90 7.79 8.38 7.23
N LEU A 91 8.21 7.15 7.48
CA LEU A 91 7.80 5.98 6.73
C LEU A 91 6.85 5.19 7.60
N ALA A 92 5.62 5.00 7.14
CA ALA A 92 4.62 4.17 7.78
C ALA A 92 4.33 2.94 6.92
N PHE A 93 4.14 1.83 7.59
CA PHE A 93 3.84 0.54 7.02
C PHE A 93 2.59 -0.01 7.70
N LEU A 94 1.67 -0.56 6.91
CA LEU A 94 0.49 -1.27 7.41
C LEU A 94 0.31 -2.57 6.65
N ARG A 95 0.19 -3.67 7.40
CA ARG A 95 -0.17 -4.98 6.88
C ARG A 95 -1.66 -5.00 6.51
N ILE A 96 -1.97 -5.62 5.37
CA ILE A 96 -3.33 -5.82 4.89
C ILE A 96 -3.57 -7.31 4.80
N ASP A 97 -4.56 -7.75 5.56
CA ASP A 97 -5.03 -9.12 5.58
C ASP A 97 -6.37 -9.24 4.86
N ASP A 98 -6.62 -10.40 4.29
CA ASP A 98 -7.95 -10.73 3.79
C ASP A 98 -8.90 -11.08 4.95
N PRO A 99 -10.20 -11.32 4.68
CA PRO A 99 -11.16 -11.69 5.73
C PRO A 99 -10.84 -12.99 6.49
N SER A 100 -9.96 -13.86 5.95
CA SER A 100 -9.50 -15.08 6.61
C SER A 100 -8.31 -14.84 7.55
N GLY A 101 -7.70 -13.64 7.48
CA GLY A 101 -6.50 -13.28 8.25
C GLY A 101 -5.20 -13.58 7.51
N GLU A 102 -5.25 -13.96 6.22
CA GLU A 102 -4.05 -14.23 5.43
C GLU A 102 -3.42 -12.93 4.93
N PHE A 103 -2.08 -12.87 4.93
CA PHE A 103 -1.34 -11.74 4.37
C PHE A 103 -1.57 -11.62 2.87
N VAL A 104 -2.16 -10.51 2.41
CA VAL A 104 -2.40 -10.32 0.98
C VAL A 104 -1.61 -9.15 0.39
N ALA A 105 -1.38 -8.10 1.18
CA ALA A 105 -0.66 -6.92 0.74
C ALA A 105 -0.16 -6.09 1.92
N ALA A 106 0.69 -5.11 1.62
CA ALA A 106 1.15 -4.10 2.53
C ALA A 106 1.02 -2.71 1.90
N LEU A 107 0.63 -1.74 2.72
CA LEU A 107 0.62 -0.33 2.38
C LEU A 107 1.86 0.35 2.96
N LEU A 108 2.65 0.96 2.09
CA LEU A 108 3.77 1.81 2.47
C LEU A 108 3.43 3.27 2.18
N VAL A 109 3.65 4.13 3.18
CA VAL A 109 3.36 5.56 3.08
C VAL A 109 4.55 6.36 3.56
N ALA A 110 5.05 7.26 2.71
CA ALA A 110 6.01 8.28 3.09
C ALA A 110 5.28 9.61 3.33
N ALA A 111 5.54 10.28 4.44
CA ALA A 111 4.86 11.51 4.82
C ALA A 111 5.83 12.57 5.38
N LYS A 112 5.46 13.85 5.28
CA LYS A 112 6.26 14.99 5.75
C LYS A 112 6.46 14.99 7.28
N PRO A 113 7.48 15.66 7.84
CA PRO A 113 7.77 15.67 9.28
C PRO A 113 6.59 16.12 10.15
N GLN A 114 5.78 17.06 9.66
CA GLN A 114 4.65 17.65 10.38
C GLN A 114 3.41 16.75 10.42
N THR A 115 3.48 15.58 9.79
CA THR A 115 2.36 14.62 9.76
C THR A 115 2.04 14.12 11.15
N GLN A 116 0.76 14.21 11.51
CA GLN A 116 0.23 13.61 12.74
C GLN A 116 0.11 12.10 12.56
N ILE A 117 1.03 11.33 13.15
CA ILE A 117 1.11 9.87 12.94
C ILE A 117 -0.18 9.14 13.37
N GLY A 118 -0.87 9.62 14.40
CA GLY A 118 -2.16 9.04 14.79
C GLY A 118 -3.23 9.16 13.71
N HIS A 119 -3.33 10.32 13.07
CA HIS A 119 -4.28 10.53 11.96
C HIS A 119 -3.87 9.74 10.71
N LEU A 120 -2.57 9.69 10.41
CA LEU A 120 -2.05 8.85 9.33
C LEU A 120 -2.40 7.37 9.56
N GLY A 121 -2.16 6.84 10.75
CA GLY A 121 -2.50 5.47 11.11
C GLY A 121 -3.99 5.17 10.96
N TYR A 122 -4.85 6.07 11.44
CA TYR A 122 -6.31 5.95 11.27
C TYR A 122 -6.73 5.90 9.80
N ALA A 123 -6.19 6.81 8.97
CA ALA A 123 -6.49 6.85 7.54
C ALA A 123 -5.98 5.60 6.81
N MET A 124 -4.80 5.08 7.16
CA MET A 124 -4.26 3.84 6.63
C MET A 124 -5.13 2.63 7.01
N THR A 125 -5.61 2.55 8.26
CA THR A 125 -6.52 1.47 8.70
C THR A 125 -7.83 1.52 7.93
N THR A 126 -8.39 2.71 7.71
CA THR A 126 -9.61 2.90 6.91
C THR A 126 -9.40 2.45 5.46
N PHE A 127 -8.24 2.77 4.87
CA PHE A 127 -7.85 2.29 3.54
C PHE A 127 -7.76 0.74 3.50
N SER A 128 -7.13 0.13 4.51
CA SER A 128 -6.96 -1.33 4.60
C SER A 128 -8.31 -2.05 4.61
N GLN A 129 -9.26 -1.55 5.39
CA GLN A 129 -10.62 -2.12 5.46
C GLN A 129 -11.35 -2.03 4.11
N ALA A 130 -11.17 -0.93 3.37
CA ALA A 130 -11.78 -0.73 2.06
C ALA A 130 -11.15 -1.62 0.98
N VAL A 131 -9.84 -1.92 1.08
CA VAL A 131 -9.10 -2.66 0.05
C VAL A 131 -9.02 -4.16 0.33
N GLY A 132 -9.05 -4.60 1.59
CA GLY A 132 -8.82 -6.00 1.98
C GLY A 132 -9.77 -6.99 1.30
N HIS A 133 -11.04 -6.62 1.11
CA HIS A 133 -12.03 -7.44 0.39
C HIS A 133 -11.83 -7.47 -1.13
N ALA A 134 -11.09 -6.50 -1.69
CA ALA A 134 -10.86 -6.36 -3.12
C ALA A 134 -9.58 -7.07 -3.59
N LEU A 135 -8.62 -7.35 -2.69
CA LEU A 135 -7.30 -7.89 -3.05
C LEU A 135 -7.27 -9.42 -3.19
N THR A 136 -8.20 -9.98 -3.97
CA THR A 136 -8.14 -11.39 -4.38
C THR A 136 -6.85 -11.69 -5.18
N PRO A 137 -6.36 -12.93 -5.22
CA PRO A 137 -5.18 -13.29 -6.02
C PRO A 137 -5.26 -12.81 -7.48
N GLU A 138 -6.42 -12.97 -8.11
CA GLU A 138 -6.68 -12.54 -9.49
C GLU A 138 -6.59 -11.02 -9.64
N THR A 139 -7.17 -10.28 -8.68
CA THR A 139 -7.08 -8.81 -8.64
C THR A 139 -5.64 -8.35 -8.47
N ARG A 140 -4.87 -8.97 -7.57
CA ARG A 140 -3.46 -8.63 -7.36
C ARG A 140 -2.67 -8.83 -8.65
N HIS A 141 -2.87 -9.95 -9.33
CA HIS A 141 -2.23 -10.20 -10.62
C HIS A 141 -2.62 -9.14 -11.66
N ALA A 142 -3.91 -8.84 -11.80
CA ALA A 142 -4.39 -7.83 -12.76
C ALA A 142 -3.85 -6.42 -12.45
N LEU A 143 -3.79 -6.04 -11.18
CA LEU A 143 -3.18 -4.77 -10.74
C LEU A 143 -1.70 -4.72 -11.08
N HIS A 144 -0.94 -5.78 -10.77
CA HIS A 144 0.46 -5.85 -11.11
C HIS A 144 0.72 -5.78 -12.63
N GLN A 145 -0.08 -6.44 -13.46
CA GLN A 145 0.04 -6.36 -14.93
C GLN A 145 -0.10 -4.91 -15.44
N ARG A 146 -0.94 -4.08 -14.80
CA ARG A 146 -1.06 -2.64 -15.13
C ARG A 146 0.16 -1.83 -14.72
N THR A 147 1.00 -2.38 -13.83
CA THR A 147 2.26 -1.76 -13.44
C THR A 147 3.43 -2.07 -14.40
N LEU A 148 3.28 -3.03 -15.30
CA LEU A 148 4.36 -3.39 -16.22
C LEU A 148 4.48 -2.40 -17.40
N PRO A 149 5.69 -2.19 -17.94
CA PRO A 149 5.86 -1.43 -19.18
C PRO A 149 5.19 -2.13 -20.36
N ALA A 150 4.65 -1.36 -21.30
CA ALA A 150 4.14 -1.91 -22.55
C ALA A 150 5.28 -2.62 -23.32
N PRO A 151 5.03 -3.79 -23.92
CA PRO A 151 6.08 -4.51 -24.64
C PRO A 151 6.62 -3.65 -25.78
N VAL A 152 7.94 -3.51 -25.82
CA VAL A 152 8.64 -2.87 -26.94
C VAL A 152 8.47 -3.79 -28.15
N ARG A 153 7.78 -3.29 -29.19
CA ARG A 153 7.63 -3.97 -30.48
C ARG A 153 8.92 -3.94 -31.29
#